data_AF-A0A5N9C2U8-F1
#
_entry.id   AF-A0A5N9C2U8-F1
#
_cell.length_a   1.000
_cell.length_b   1.000
_cell.length_c   1.000
_cell.angle_alpha   90.00
_cell.angle_beta   90.00
_cell.angle_gamma   90.00
#
_symmetry.space_group_name_H-M   'P 1'
#
loop_
_entity.id
_entity.type
_entity.pdbx_description
1 polymer ?
#
loop_
_entity_poly.entity_id
_entity_poly.type
_entity_poly.pdbx_seq_one_letter_code
_entity_poly.pdbx_strand_id
1 'polypeptide(L)'
;MNEHDLLGYDEPCFVISVAAKILGLRTQTLRYYERIGLIEPFRSSGNQRVFSRRDIDRIKKLRTLVDDIGVNLAGVEVIMSLLDRLQQLESENDFLKNRIKR
;
A
#
# COMPACT_ATOMS: atom_id res chain seq x y z
N MET A 1 10.92 -20.87 8.19
CA MET A 1 11.21 -19.49 7.76
C MET A 1 10.86 -19.43 6.29
N ASN A 2 9.81 -18.71 5.91
CA ASN A 2 9.39 -18.67 4.50
C ASN A 2 10.43 -17.85 3.73
N GLU A 3 10.71 -18.20 2.47
CA GLU A 3 11.62 -17.43 1.60
C GLU A 3 11.21 -15.95 1.46
N HIS A 4 9.95 -15.63 1.80
CA HIS A 4 9.40 -14.28 1.84
C HIS A 4 9.85 -13.42 3.04
N ASP A 5 10.51 -13.98 4.06
CA ASP A 5 10.98 -13.24 5.25
C ASP A 5 12.35 -12.55 5.04
N LEU A 6 12.98 -12.71 3.87
CA LEU A 6 14.28 -12.10 3.55
C LEU A 6 14.19 -10.65 3.07
N LEU A 7 12.98 -10.18 2.73
CA LEU A 7 12.75 -8.86 2.15
C LEU A 7 11.89 -8.03 3.12
N GLY A 8 12.30 -6.79 3.38
CA GLY A 8 11.55 -5.89 4.25
C GLY A 8 10.14 -5.61 3.73
N TYR A 9 9.20 -5.28 4.61
CA TYR A 9 7.80 -5.00 4.23
C TYR A 9 7.67 -3.84 3.21
N ASP A 10 8.59 -2.88 3.30
CA ASP A 10 8.71 -1.72 2.43
C ASP A 10 9.68 -1.92 1.25
N GLU A 11 10.38 -3.07 1.20
CA GLU A 11 11.37 -3.35 0.17
C GLU A 11 10.67 -3.54 -1.20
N PRO A 12 11.00 -2.75 -2.22
CA PRO A 12 10.36 -2.83 -3.52
C PRO A 12 10.87 -4.05 -4.29
N CYS A 13 10.03 -5.08 -4.45
CA CYS A 13 10.45 -6.39 -4.97
C CYS A 13 9.64 -6.88 -6.19
N PHE A 14 8.43 -6.36 -6.40
CA PHE A 14 7.51 -6.88 -7.41
C PHE A 14 7.35 -5.91 -8.56
N VAL A 15 7.82 -6.26 -9.76
CA VAL A 15 7.49 -5.46 -10.96
C VAL A 15 5.98 -5.45 -11.23
N ILE A 16 5.48 -4.46 -11.95
CA ILE A 16 4.03 -4.27 -12.18
C ILE A 16 3.30 -5.51 -12.72
N SER A 17 3.94 -6.32 -13.57
CA SER A 17 3.36 -7.56 -14.11
C SER A 17 3.19 -8.63 -13.03
N VAL A 18 4.16 -8.75 -12.13
CA VAL A 18 4.11 -9.68 -10.99
C VAL A 18 3.09 -9.21 -9.97
N ALA A 19 3.09 -7.92 -9.63
CA ALA A 19 2.09 -7.34 -8.73
C ALA A 19 0.66 -7.55 -9.26
N ALA A 20 0.43 -7.31 -10.56
CA ALA A 20 -0.85 -7.56 -11.22
C ALA A 20 -1.28 -9.04 -11.09
N LYS A 21 -0.36 -9.99 -11.30
CA LYS A 21 -0.63 -11.42 -11.14
C LYS A 21 -0.97 -11.80 -9.70
N ILE A 22 -0.22 -11.29 -8.72
CA ILE A 22 -0.47 -11.52 -7.29
C ILE A 22 -1.87 -11.02 -6.89
N LEU A 23 -2.27 -9.87 -7.41
CA LEU A 23 -3.53 -9.21 -7.07
C LEU A 23 -4.71 -9.67 -7.93
N GLY A 24 -4.49 -10.50 -8.95
CA GLY A 24 -5.52 -10.85 -9.93
C GLY A 24 -6.06 -9.65 -10.70
N LEU A 25 -5.25 -8.62 -10.90
CA LEU A 25 -5.63 -7.36 -11.54
C LEU A 25 -4.98 -7.21 -12.92
N ARG A 26 -5.56 -6.34 -13.75
CA ARG A 26 -4.89 -5.87 -14.97
C ARG A 26 -3.83 -4.83 -14.58
N THR A 27 -2.71 -4.82 -15.30
CA THR A 27 -1.65 -3.82 -15.09
C THR A 27 -2.16 -2.38 -15.26
N GLN A 28 -3.13 -2.17 -16.16
CA GLN A 28 -3.78 -0.87 -16.35
C GLN A 28 -4.53 -0.39 -15.10
N THR A 29 -5.14 -1.31 -14.33
CA THR A 29 -5.82 -0.99 -13.06
C THR A 29 -4.82 -0.47 -12.03
N LEU A 30 -3.64 -1.09 -11.93
CA LEU A 30 -2.56 -0.61 -11.05
C LEU A 30 -2.05 0.77 -11.45
N ARG A 31 -1.86 1.01 -12.74
CA ARG A 31 -1.49 2.35 -13.26
C ARG A 31 -2.57 3.39 -12.96
N TYR A 32 -3.83 2.97 -13.02
CA TYR A 32 -4.94 3.85 -12.70
C TYR A 32 -4.93 4.24 -11.22
N TYR A 33 -4.79 3.27 -10.31
CA TYR A 33 -4.70 3.52 -8.87
C TYR A 33 -3.52 4.42 -8.51
N GLU A 34 -2.34 4.24 -9.13
CA GLU A 34 -1.21 5.16 -8.94
C GLU A 34 -1.56 6.58 -9.43
N ARG A 35 -2.17 6.70 -10.62
CA ARG A 35 -2.52 8.01 -11.20
C ARG A 35 -3.48 8.82 -10.31
N ILE A 36 -4.37 8.15 -9.59
CA ILE A 36 -5.32 8.79 -8.67
C ILE A 36 -4.80 8.84 -7.23
N GLY A 37 -3.51 8.58 -7.00
CA GLY A 37 -2.87 8.75 -5.69
C GLY A 37 -3.21 7.67 -4.65
N LEU A 38 -3.88 6.58 -5.04
CA LEU A 38 -4.22 5.51 -4.08
C LEU A 38 -3.02 4.64 -3.71
N ILE A 39 -1.98 4.61 -4.55
CA ILE A 39 -0.72 3.88 -4.33
C ILE A 39 0.45 4.67 -4.90
N GLU A 40 1.63 4.50 -4.31
CA GLU A 40 2.85 5.19 -4.72
C GLU A 40 4.02 4.19 -4.78
N PRO A 41 4.09 3.34 -5.83
CA PRO A 41 5.16 2.36 -5.96
C PRO A 41 6.52 3.04 -6.19
N PHE A 42 7.58 2.38 -5.76
CA PHE A 42 8.94 2.80 -6.05
C PHE A 42 9.21 2.79 -7.57
N ARG A 43 10.05 3.72 -8.03
CA ARG A 43 10.55 3.74 -9.41
C ARG A 43 12.02 3.36 -9.44
N SER A 44 12.33 2.28 -10.14
CA SER A 44 13.72 1.86 -10.35
C SER A 44 14.49 2.86 -11.23
N SER A 45 15.82 2.69 -11.31
CA SER A 45 16.69 3.49 -12.19
C SER A 45 16.25 3.48 -13.66
N GLY A 46 15.64 2.39 -14.13
CA GLY A 46 15.04 2.28 -15.47
C GLY A 46 13.62 2.87 -15.58
N ASN A 47 13.16 3.65 -14.59
CA ASN A 47 11.81 4.20 -14.50
C ASN A 47 10.69 3.14 -14.47
N GLN A 48 11.01 1.92 -14.05
CA GLN A 48 10.04 0.83 -13.89
C GLN A 48 9.39 0.93 -12.51
N ARG A 49 8.07 0.71 -12.45
CA ARG A 49 7.34 0.59 -11.18
C ARG A 49 7.66 -0.73 -10.51
N VAL A 50 8.10 -0.65 -9.27
CA VAL A 50 8.41 -1.79 -8.41
C VAL A 50 7.62 -1.61 -7.11
N PHE A 51 6.83 -2.63 -6.78
CA PHE A 51 5.90 -2.65 -5.68
C PHE A 51 6.52 -3.41 -4.51
N SER A 52 6.34 -2.87 -3.32
CA SER A 52 6.68 -3.51 -2.06
C SER A 52 5.57 -4.44 -1.59
N ARG A 53 5.80 -5.17 -0.49
CA ARG A 53 4.72 -5.94 0.14
C ARG A 53 3.64 -5.02 0.71
N ARG A 54 4.01 -3.87 1.27
CA ARG A 54 3.06 -2.84 1.72
C ARG A 54 2.11 -2.42 0.60
N ASP A 55 2.62 -2.19 -0.60
CA ASP A 55 1.79 -1.77 -1.73
C ASP A 55 0.74 -2.83 -2.07
N ILE A 56 1.14 -4.11 -2.10
CA ILE A 56 0.23 -5.23 -2.35
C ILE A 56 -0.89 -5.27 -1.31
N ASP A 57 -0.55 -5.16 -0.03
CA ASP A 57 -1.54 -5.24 1.05
C ASP A 57 -2.41 -3.97 1.10
N ARG A 58 -1.88 -2.80 0.71
CA ARG A 58 -2.67 -1.58 0.48
C ARG A 58 -3.71 -1.77 -0.62
N ILE A 59 -3.33 -2.37 -1.75
CA ILE A 59 -4.25 -2.62 -2.87
C ILE A 59 -5.33 -3.64 -2.50
N LYS A 60 -5.00 -4.65 -1.69
CA LYS A 60 -6.01 -5.59 -1.15
C LYS A 60 -7.04 -4.87 -0.27
N LYS A 61 -6.61 -3.96 0.61
CA LYS A 61 -7.55 -3.17 1.43
C LYS A 61 -8.46 -2.32 0.56
N LEU A 62 -7.89 -1.61 -0.42
CA LEU A 62 -8.64 -0.85 -1.42
C LEU A 62 -9.70 -1.73 -2.08
N ARG A 63 -9.32 -2.93 -2.54
CA ARG A 63 -10.24 -3.90 -3.16
C ARG A 63 -11.38 -4.27 -2.22
N THR A 64 -11.11 -4.59 -0.96
CA THR A 64 -12.17 -4.91 0.01
C THR A 64 -13.17 -3.75 0.16
N LEU A 65 -12.70 -2.50 0.19
CA LEU A 65 -13.59 -1.34 0.26
C LEU A 65 -14.47 -1.21 -1.00
N VAL A 66 -13.92 -1.47 -2.18
CA VAL A 66 -14.66 -1.36 -3.46
C VAL A 66 -15.58 -2.55 -3.68
N ASP A 67 -15.03 -3.76 -3.64
CA ASP A 67 -15.68 -5.01 -4.07
C ASP A 67 -16.64 -5.53 -3.00
N ASP A 68 -16.25 -5.48 -1.72
CA ASP A 68 -17.01 -6.11 -0.63
C ASP A 68 -17.96 -5.12 0.06
N ILE A 69 -17.53 -3.86 0.24
CA ILE A 69 -18.31 -2.83 0.95
C ILE A 69 -19.08 -1.92 -0.04
N GLY A 70 -18.70 -1.89 -1.32
CA GLY A 70 -19.36 -1.09 -2.34
C GLY A 70 -19.01 0.40 -2.29
N VAL A 71 -17.88 0.76 -1.69
CA VAL A 71 -17.40 2.16 -1.63
C VAL A 71 -16.87 2.57 -3.00
N ASN A 72 -17.27 3.75 -3.48
CA ASN A 72 -16.72 4.31 -4.71
C ASN A 72 -15.26 4.76 -4.52
N LEU A 73 -14.52 4.95 -5.63
CA LEU A 73 -13.09 5.26 -5.55
C LEU A 73 -12.76 6.58 -4.82
N ALA A 74 -13.61 7.60 -4.93
CA ALA A 74 -13.42 8.85 -4.19
C ALA A 74 -13.57 8.64 -2.68
N GLY A 75 -14.53 7.82 -2.26
CA GLY A 75 -14.70 7.42 -0.86
C GLY A 75 -13.51 6.60 -0.37
N VAL A 76 -12.99 5.69 -1.21
CA VAL A 76 -11.79 4.92 -0.87
C VAL A 76 -10.58 5.81 -0.68
N GLU A 77 -10.37 6.81 -1.51
CA GLU A 77 -9.29 7.79 -1.35
C GLU A 77 -9.35 8.49 0.01
N VAL A 78 -10.52 8.99 0.38
CA VAL A 78 -10.74 9.64 1.68
C VAL A 78 -10.48 8.66 2.84
N ILE A 79 -11.03 7.45 2.78
CA ILE A 79 -10.85 6.44 3.82
C ILE A 79 -9.38 6.08 3.99
N MET A 80 -8.67 5.83 2.89
CA MET A 80 -7.26 5.46 2.92
C MET A 80 -6.39 6.60 3.49
N SER A 81 -6.66 7.85 3.10
CA SER A 81 -5.99 9.03 3.66
C SER A 81 -6.22 9.16 5.17
N LEU A 82 -7.45 8.93 5.64
CA LEU A 82 -7.78 8.94 7.07
C LEU A 82 -7.07 7.82 7.83
N LEU A 83 -7.03 6.61 7.26
CA LEU A 83 -6.31 5.48 7.86
C LEU A 83 -4.80 5.76 7.97
N ASP A 84 -4.20 6.36 6.94
CA ASP A 84 -2.79 6.74 6.94
C ASP A 84 -2.51 7.78 8.05
N ARG A 85 -3.39 8.78 8.21
CA ARG A 85 -3.28 9.79 9.27
C ARG A 85 -3.47 9.19 10.67
N LEU A 86 -4.39 8.26 10.84
CA LEU A 86 -4.58 7.54 12.11
C LEU A 86 -3.32 6.75 12.48
N GLN A 87 -2.75 6.01 11.55
CA GLN A 87 -1.51 5.26 11.78
C GLN A 87 -0.35 6.17 12.17
N GLN A 88 -0.23 7.35 11.56
CA GLN A 88 0.78 8.34 11.92
C GLN A 88 0.58 8.86 13.35
N LEU A 89 -0.65 9.23 13.72
CA LEU A 89 -0.99 9.72 15.05
C LEU A 89 -0.79 8.65 16.13
N GLU A 90 -1.10 7.39 15.84
CA GLU A 90 -0.84 6.26 16.73
C GLU A 90 0.66 6.06 16.96
N SER A 91 1.46 6.08 15.88
CA SER A 91 2.92 5.96 15.97
C SER A 91 3.55 7.10 16.77
N GLU A 92 3.08 8.33 16.57
CA GLU A 92 3.51 9.50 17.35
C GLU A 92 3.11 9.38 18.82
N ASN A 93 1.88 8.96 19.10
CA ASN A 93 1.43 8.74 20.48
C ASN A 93 2.27 7.69 21.19
N ASP A 94 2.58 6.58 20.53
CA ASP A 94 3.41 5.52 21.11
C ASP A 94 4.83 6.01 21.37
N PHE A 95 5.40 6.79 20.44
CA PHE A 95 6.68 7.45 20.64
C PHE A 95 6.67 8.38 21.87
N LEU A 96 5.65 9.25 21.99
CA LEU A 96 5.51 10.18 23.12
C LEU A 96 5.30 9.45 24.45
N LYS A 97 4.45 8.42 24.49
CA LYS A 97 4.24 7.58 25.68
C LYS A 97 5.54 6.91 26.15
N ASN A 98 6.37 6.45 25.21
CA ASN A 98 7.66 5.84 25.52
C ASN A 98 8.69 6.86 26.05
N ARG A 99 8.57 8.14 25.66
CA ARG A 99 9.41 9.22 26.20
C ARG A 99 9.07 9.59 27.64
N ILE A 100 7.78 9.57 28.01
CA ILE A 100 7.32 9.89 29.38
C ILE A 100 7.67 8.76 30.37
N LYS A 101 7.78 7.52 29.88
CA LYS A 101 8.12 6.34 30.69
C LYS A 101 9.62 6.17 31.00
N ARG A 102 10.48 7.07 30.52
CA ARG A 102 11.91 7.12 30.85
C ARG A 102 12.18 8.22 31.86
#